data_AF-A0A957Q401-F1
#
_entry.id   AF-A0A957Q401-F1
#
_cell.length_a   1.000
_cell.length_b   1.000
_cell.length_c   1.000
_cell.angle_alpha   90.00
_cell.angle_beta   90.00
_cell.angle_gamma   90.00
#
_symmetry.space_group_name_H-M   'P 1'
#
loop_
_entity.id
_entity.type
_entity.pdbx_description
1 polymer ?
#
loop_
_entity_poly.entity_id
_entity_poly.type
_entity_poly.pdbx_seq_one_letter_code
_entity_poly.pdbx_strand_id
1 'polypeptide(L)'
;MHLFFTLLLAHLFADFPLQSDRLARLKKTSLTGVTIHVLIYVAVTALMLQQPMTYWPLVVGLGALHYVIDAAKILVKPQHEVRYFVFDQVLHFVSVLVVTALAHQFWHVVPRGILPDPLLYISFGCAFGLGFIVLCWLWTNALSDDQIRQNVVLQWIKHQALLFEQRIGLVLFAIVFVGQLVVKQFL
;
A
#
# COMPACT_ATOMS: atom_id res chain seq x y z
N MET A 1 -14.73 -2.14 11.66
CA MET A 1 -13.35 -2.65 11.50
C MET A 1 -13.09 -3.21 10.11
N HIS A 2 -14.00 -3.99 9.52
CA HIS A 2 -13.84 -4.54 8.18
C HIS A 2 -13.43 -3.52 7.09
N LEU A 3 -14.15 -2.40 6.97
CA LEU A 3 -13.83 -1.37 5.97
C LEU A 3 -12.41 -0.83 6.16
N PHE A 4 -12.03 -0.49 7.40
CA PHE A 4 -10.69 -0.01 7.72
C PHE A 4 -9.58 -0.94 7.22
N PHE A 5 -9.66 -2.23 7.57
CA PHE A 5 -8.67 -3.22 7.12
C PHE A 5 -8.71 -3.46 5.62
N THR A 6 -9.88 -3.35 4.98
CA THR A 6 -9.99 -3.42 3.52
C THR A 6 -9.24 -2.28 2.85
N LEU A 7 -9.47 -1.05 3.30
CA LEU A 7 -8.82 0.15 2.74
C LEU A 7 -7.32 0.17 3.05
N LEU A 8 -6.93 -0.30 4.24
CA LEU A 8 -5.52 -0.40 4.61
C LEU A 8 -4.81 -1.50 3.80
N LEU A 9 -5.45 -2.63 3.54
CA LEU A 9 -4.91 -3.67 2.64
C LEU A 9 -4.77 -3.14 1.21
N ALA A 10 -5.75 -2.38 0.70
CA ALA A 10 -5.66 -1.73 -0.60
C ALA A 10 -4.46 -0.75 -0.68
N HIS A 11 -4.23 0.03 0.38
CA HIS A 11 -3.06 0.90 0.51
C HIS A 11 -1.76 0.09 0.47
N LEU A 12 -1.64 -0.96 1.30
CA LEU A 12 -0.45 -1.81 1.34
C LEU A 12 -0.13 -2.42 -0.03
N PHE A 13 -1.14 -2.89 -0.76
CA PHE A 13 -0.93 -3.41 -2.12
C PHE A 13 -0.45 -2.34 -3.11
N ALA A 14 -0.99 -1.12 -3.04
CA ALA A 14 -0.62 -0.05 -3.94
C ALA A 14 0.78 0.52 -3.66
N ASP A 15 1.15 0.69 -2.39
CA ASP A 15 2.42 1.29 -1.96
C ASP A 15 3.62 0.34 -2.07
N PHE A 16 3.38 -0.96 -1.97
CA PHE A 16 4.44 -1.97 -1.98
C PHE A 16 4.43 -2.80 -3.27
N PRO A 17 3.69 -3.92 -3.39
CA PRO A 17 3.95 -4.86 -4.48
C PRO A 17 3.56 -4.34 -5.87
N LEU A 18 2.60 -3.43 -5.95
CA LEU A 18 2.21 -2.81 -7.23
C LEU A 18 3.04 -1.57 -7.56
N GLN A 19 3.85 -1.09 -6.62
CA GLN A 19 4.77 0.00 -6.84
C GLN A 19 6.14 -0.54 -7.25
N SER A 20 6.39 -0.51 -8.57
CA SER A 20 7.73 -0.81 -9.07
C SER A 20 8.76 0.18 -8.52
N ASP A 21 10.01 -0.27 -8.39
CA ASP A 21 11.16 0.55 -7.98
C ASP A 21 11.36 1.78 -8.89
N ARG A 22 11.07 1.63 -10.19
CA ARG A 22 11.05 2.76 -11.15
C ARG A 22 9.98 3.79 -10.81
N LEU A 23 8.77 3.34 -10.45
CA LEU A 23 7.67 4.23 -10.08
C LEU A 23 7.95 4.93 -8.74
N ALA A 24 8.52 4.21 -7.77
CA ALA A 24 8.96 4.77 -6.50
C ALA A 24 9.99 5.89 -6.69
N ARG A 25 10.97 5.71 -7.60
CA ARG A 25 11.91 6.79 -7.96
C ARG A 25 11.22 7.95 -8.67
N LEU A 26 10.32 7.67 -9.61
CA LEU A 26 9.65 8.71 -10.39
C LEU A 26 8.75 9.60 -9.51
N LYS A 27 8.03 9.02 -8.54
CA LYS A 27 7.14 9.78 -7.66
C LYS A 27 7.87 10.70 -6.68
N LYS A 28 9.16 10.46 -6.42
CA LYS A 28 10.02 11.37 -5.63
C LYS A 28 10.31 12.70 -6.34
N THR A 29 10.20 12.77 -7.67
CA THR A 29 10.65 13.94 -8.45
C THR A 29 9.61 14.47 -9.43
N SER A 30 8.50 13.78 -9.65
CA SER A 30 7.51 14.13 -10.66
C SER A 30 6.08 13.90 -10.20
N LEU A 31 5.24 14.93 -10.38
CA LEU A 31 3.79 14.81 -10.20
C LEU A 31 3.18 13.74 -11.12
N THR A 32 3.75 13.50 -12.30
CA THR A 32 3.31 12.40 -13.17
C THR A 32 3.52 11.04 -12.50
N GLY A 33 4.64 10.84 -11.80
CA GLY A 33 4.88 9.63 -11.02
C GLY A 33 3.87 9.45 -9.89
N VAL A 34 3.57 10.54 -9.17
CA VAL A 34 2.53 10.56 -8.13
C VAL A 34 1.16 10.22 -8.72
N THR A 35 0.77 10.86 -9.83
CA THR A 35 -0.51 10.60 -10.51
C THR A 35 -0.64 9.13 -10.92
N ILE A 36 0.38 8.54 -11.55
CA ILE A 36 0.35 7.13 -11.97
C ILE A 36 0.16 6.21 -10.76
N HIS A 37 0.89 6.47 -9.68
CA HIS A 37 0.79 5.68 -8.46
C HIS A 37 -0.58 5.81 -7.79
N VAL A 38 -1.14 7.01 -7.71
CA VAL A 38 -2.48 7.24 -7.16
C VAL A 38 -3.56 6.57 -8.00
N LEU A 39 -3.41 6.52 -9.33
CA LEU A 39 -4.34 5.77 -10.19
C LEU A 39 -4.31 4.27 -9.88
N ILE A 40 -3.15 3.70 -9.57
CA ILE A 40 -3.03 2.32 -9.09
C ILE A 40 -3.78 2.18 -7.76
N TYR A 41 -3.55 3.08 -6.80
CA TYR A 41 -4.22 3.03 -5.50
C TYR A 41 -5.75 3.14 -5.61
N VAL A 42 -6.25 4.06 -6.43
CA VAL A 42 -7.68 4.23 -6.73
C VAL A 42 -8.25 2.96 -7.37
N ALA A 43 -7.58 2.37 -8.35
CA ALA A 43 -8.01 1.15 -9.01
C ALA A 43 -8.08 -0.03 -8.02
N VAL A 44 -7.03 -0.23 -7.21
CA VAL A 44 -6.98 -1.31 -6.22
C VAL A 44 -8.06 -1.14 -5.15
N THR A 45 -8.26 0.09 -4.67
CA THR A 45 -9.30 0.42 -3.69
C THR A 45 -10.69 0.14 -4.26
N ALA A 46 -10.96 0.57 -5.50
CA ALA A 46 -12.22 0.28 -6.18
C ALA A 46 -12.45 -1.23 -6.34
N LEU A 47 -11.41 -2.00 -6.70
CA LEU A 47 -11.51 -3.45 -6.84
C LEU A 47 -11.73 -4.16 -5.50
N MET A 48 -11.19 -3.64 -4.40
CA MET A 48 -11.33 -4.19 -3.04
C MET A 48 -12.70 -3.95 -2.40
N LEU A 49 -13.48 -3.00 -2.89
CA LEU A 49 -14.79 -2.65 -2.35
C LEU A 49 -15.93 -3.33 -3.12
N GLN A 50 -17.00 -3.68 -2.39
CA GLN A 50 -18.27 -4.03 -3.01
C GLN A 50 -18.99 -2.76 -3.47
N GLN A 51 -19.56 -2.80 -4.68
CA GLN A 51 -20.30 -1.68 -5.27
C GLN A 51 -19.50 -0.36 -5.29
N PRO A 52 -18.26 -0.34 -5.82
CA PRO A 52 -17.39 0.84 -5.75
C PRO A 52 -17.99 2.08 -6.43
N MET A 53 -18.89 1.90 -7.40
CA MET A 53 -19.59 2.99 -8.07
C MET A 53 -20.60 3.69 -7.15
N THR A 54 -21.22 2.98 -6.20
CA THR A 54 -22.09 3.58 -5.18
C THR A 54 -21.27 4.41 -4.18
N TYR A 55 -20.07 3.94 -3.85
CA TYR A 55 -19.17 4.55 -2.87
C TYR A 55 -18.01 5.29 -3.52
N TRP A 56 -18.17 5.78 -4.77
CA TRP A 56 -17.12 6.45 -5.52
C TRP A 56 -16.52 7.67 -4.79
N PRO A 57 -17.28 8.48 -3.99
CA PRO A 57 -16.69 9.61 -3.29
C PRO A 57 -15.64 9.17 -2.25
N LEU A 58 -15.82 7.99 -1.65
CA LEU A 58 -14.84 7.42 -0.73
C LEU A 58 -13.56 7.03 -1.46
N VAL A 59 -13.69 6.36 -2.62
CA VAL A 59 -12.55 5.92 -3.43
C VAL A 59 -11.75 7.12 -3.95
N VAL A 60 -12.43 8.11 -4.51
CA VAL A 60 -11.79 9.33 -5.03
C VAL A 60 -11.22 10.18 -3.88
N GLY A 61 -11.92 10.30 -2.76
CA GLY A 61 -11.45 11.03 -1.58
C GLY A 61 -10.15 10.45 -1.00
N LEU A 62 -10.05 9.11 -0.91
CA LEU A 62 -8.80 8.44 -0.53
C LEU A 62 -7.69 8.70 -1.53
N GLY A 63 -7.97 8.56 -2.83
CA GLY A 63 -7.00 8.86 -3.88
C GLY A 63 -6.49 10.29 -3.81
N ALA A 64 -7.36 11.26 -3.54
CA ALA A 64 -7.00 12.67 -3.39
C ALA A 64 -6.11 12.91 -2.16
N LEU A 65 -6.44 12.33 -1.01
CA LEU A 65 -5.60 12.43 0.19
C LEU A 65 -4.22 11.79 -0.04
N HIS A 66 -4.17 10.61 -0.67
CA HIS A 66 -2.94 9.94 -1.04
C HIS A 66 -2.09 10.80 -1.98
N TYR A 67 -2.72 11.40 -2.99
CA TYR A 67 -2.05 12.32 -3.92
C TYR A 67 -1.44 13.52 -3.18
N VAL A 68 -2.19 14.15 -2.28
CA VAL A 68 -1.70 15.30 -1.52
C VAL A 68 -0.50 14.91 -0.64
N ILE A 69 -0.58 13.77 0.05
CA ILE A 69 0.53 13.27 0.88
C ILE A 69 1.75 13.01 0.00
N ASP A 70 1.62 12.28 -1.11
CA ASP A 70 2.75 11.94 -1.97
C ASP A 70 3.33 13.16 -2.73
N ALA A 71 2.48 14.08 -3.19
CA ALA A 71 2.90 15.29 -3.87
C ALA A 71 3.66 16.25 -2.93
N ALA A 72 3.25 16.35 -1.66
CA ALA A 72 3.95 17.14 -0.66
C ALA A 72 5.41 16.67 -0.47
N LYS A 73 5.70 15.39 -0.72
CA LYS A 73 7.05 14.83 -0.60
C LYS A 73 8.00 15.34 -1.67
N ILE A 74 7.52 15.80 -2.82
CA ILE A 74 8.38 16.40 -3.85
C ILE A 74 9.04 17.69 -3.33
N LEU A 75 8.34 18.41 -2.44
CA LEU A 75 8.82 19.67 -1.86
C LEU A 75 9.81 19.45 -0.71
N VAL A 76 9.74 18.29 -0.05
CA VAL A 76 10.58 17.97 1.11
C VAL A 76 11.73 17.08 0.65
N LYS A 77 12.98 17.53 0.84
CA LYS A 77 14.18 16.70 0.61
C LYS A 77 14.59 16.04 1.93
N PRO A 78 14.16 14.80 2.23
CA PRO A 78 14.44 14.20 3.53
C PRO A 78 15.93 13.90 3.69
N GLN A 79 16.49 14.31 4.83
CA GLN A 79 17.86 13.97 5.23
C GLN A 79 17.97 12.54 5.81
N HIS A 80 16.84 12.00 6.29
CA HIS A 80 16.77 10.67 6.90
C HIS A 80 15.67 9.83 6.24
N GLU A 81 16.04 9.02 5.24
CA GLU A 81 15.06 8.28 4.43
C GLU A 81 14.16 7.34 5.26
N VAL A 82 14.71 6.63 6.25
CA VAL A 82 13.94 5.70 7.10
C VAL A 82 12.89 6.42 7.94
N ARG A 83 13.28 7.52 8.62
CA ARG A 83 12.35 8.29 9.45
C ARG A 83 11.23 8.90 8.60
N TYR A 84 11.60 9.39 7.42
CA TYR A 84 10.65 9.96 6.49
C TYR A 84 9.66 8.91 5.98
N PHE A 85 10.14 7.71 5.65
CA PHE A 85 9.28 6.60 5.26
C PHE A 85 8.29 6.20 6.37
N VAL A 86 8.74 6.13 7.63
CA VAL A 86 7.82 5.81 8.76
C VAL A 86 6.77 6.91 8.93
N PHE A 87 7.18 8.18 8.91
CA PHE A 87 6.26 9.31 9.02
C PHE A 87 5.24 9.32 7.88
N ASP A 88 5.70 9.03 6.66
CA ASP A 88 4.86 8.90 5.48
C ASP A 88 3.80 7.79 5.63
N GLN A 89 4.19 6.60 6.09
CA GLN A 89 3.25 5.52 6.34
C GLN A 89 2.25 5.85 7.46
N VAL A 90 2.66 6.65 8.46
CA VAL A 90 1.74 7.16 9.49
C VAL A 90 0.71 8.13 8.89
N LEU A 91 1.11 9.04 8.00
CA LEU A 91 0.16 9.96 7.34
C LEU A 91 -0.88 9.20 6.52
N HIS A 92 -0.47 8.17 5.77
CA HIS A 92 -1.40 7.33 5.01
C HIS A 92 -2.30 6.49 5.92
N PHE A 93 -1.76 5.93 7.00
CA PHE A 93 -2.57 5.22 8.00
C PHE A 93 -3.65 6.13 8.61
N VAL A 94 -3.26 7.36 8.98
CA VAL A 94 -4.19 8.35 9.54
C VAL A 94 -5.23 8.78 8.49
N SER A 95 -4.85 8.95 7.22
CA SER A 95 -5.81 9.30 6.17
C SER A 95 -6.85 8.20 5.97
N VAL A 96 -6.45 6.92 5.95
CA VAL A 96 -7.36 5.77 5.90
C VAL A 96 -8.26 5.71 7.13
N LEU A 97 -7.72 5.96 8.32
CA LEU A 97 -8.49 5.99 9.56
C LEU A 97 -9.56 7.09 9.54
N VAL A 98 -9.18 8.32 9.16
CA VAL A 98 -10.08 9.47 9.08
C VAL A 98 -11.17 9.22 8.05
N VAL A 99 -10.83 8.77 6.84
CA VAL A 99 -11.85 8.49 5.81
C VAL A 99 -12.78 7.37 6.25
N THR A 100 -12.27 6.33 6.92
CA THR A 100 -13.12 5.28 7.47
C THR A 100 -14.10 5.84 8.51
N ALA A 101 -13.64 6.70 9.41
CA ALA A 101 -14.50 7.34 10.40
C ALA A 101 -15.58 8.23 9.75
N LEU A 102 -15.20 9.03 8.75
CA LEU A 102 -16.15 9.83 7.97
C LEU A 102 -17.16 8.96 7.22
N ALA A 103 -16.74 7.83 6.67
CA ALA A 103 -17.64 6.90 5.98
C ALA A 103 -18.75 6.38 6.91
N HIS A 104 -18.41 6.06 8.15
CA HIS A 104 -19.37 5.67 9.19
C HIS A 104 -20.34 6.79 9.59
N GLN A 105 -19.95 8.05 9.40
CA GLN A 105 -20.80 9.21 9.70
C GLN A 105 -21.73 9.58 8.53
N PHE A 106 -21.24 9.49 7.29
CA PHE A 106 -21.99 9.91 6.11
C PHE A 106 -22.90 8.83 5.52
N TRP A 107 -22.57 7.54 5.66
CA TRP A 107 -23.37 6.45 5.11
C TRP A 107 -24.03 5.62 6.22
N HIS A 108 -25.35 5.45 6.13
CA HIS A 108 -26.09 4.53 7.00
C HIS A 108 -25.66 3.06 6.78
N VAL A 109 -25.33 2.70 5.54
CA VAL A 109 -24.78 1.39 5.18
C VAL A 109 -23.36 1.62 4.68
N VAL A 110 -22.40 1.18 5.49
CA VAL A 110 -20.96 1.37 5.21
C VAL A 110 -20.50 0.34 4.18
N PRO A 111 -19.65 0.73 3.20
CA PRO A 111 -19.14 -0.20 2.21
C PRO A 111 -18.42 -1.37 2.86
N ARG A 112 -18.61 -2.56 2.29
CA ARG A 112 -17.89 -3.78 2.67
C ARG A 112 -16.83 -4.09 1.63
N GLY A 113 -15.75 -4.71 2.08
CA GLY A 113 -14.73 -5.28 1.22
C GLY A 113 -15.23 -6.57 0.57
N ILE A 114 -14.52 -6.99 -0.47
CA ILE A 114 -14.84 -8.23 -1.19
C ILE A 114 -14.44 -9.49 -0.40
N LEU A 115 -13.43 -9.41 0.47
CA LEU A 115 -12.91 -10.56 1.22
C LEU A 115 -13.74 -10.82 2.48
N PRO A 116 -14.01 -12.08 2.86
CA PRO A 116 -14.50 -12.40 4.19
C PRO A 116 -13.41 -12.11 5.25
N ASP A 117 -13.83 -11.81 6.47
CA ASP A 117 -12.97 -11.39 7.58
C ASP A 117 -11.70 -12.25 7.78
N PRO A 118 -11.75 -13.60 7.81
CA PRO A 118 -10.55 -14.41 8.01
C PRO A 118 -9.51 -14.20 6.90
N LEU A 119 -9.95 -14.17 5.64
CA LEU A 119 -9.05 -13.96 4.50
C LEU A 119 -8.52 -12.53 4.50
N LEU A 120 -9.36 -11.54 4.83
CA LEU A 120 -8.94 -10.15 4.94
C LEU A 120 -7.79 -9.99 5.95
N TYR A 121 -7.93 -10.54 7.15
CA TYR A 121 -6.89 -10.41 8.18
C TYR A 121 -5.61 -11.18 7.86
N ILE A 122 -5.73 -12.37 7.24
CA ILE A 122 -4.56 -13.12 6.76
C ILE A 122 -3.82 -12.34 5.66
N SER A 123 -4.54 -11.88 4.65
CA SER A 123 -3.96 -11.08 3.56
C SER A 123 -3.34 -9.78 4.07
N PHE A 124 -3.99 -9.11 5.03
CA PHE A 124 -3.44 -7.95 5.72
C PHE A 124 -2.13 -8.29 6.44
N GLY A 125 -2.08 -9.37 7.23
CA GLY A 125 -0.86 -9.78 7.93
C GLY A 125 0.29 -10.07 6.97
N CYS A 126 0.02 -10.77 5.86
CA CYS A 126 1.01 -11.02 4.82
C CYS A 126 1.50 -9.72 4.16
N ALA A 127 0.58 -8.84 3.72
CA ALA A 127 0.93 -7.57 3.08
C ALA A 127 1.68 -6.62 4.03
N PHE A 128 1.33 -6.63 5.31
CA PHE A 128 2.05 -5.87 6.33
C PHE A 128 3.48 -6.38 6.53
N GLY A 129 3.67 -7.71 6.54
CA GLY A 129 5.00 -8.32 6.56
C GLY A 129 5.85 -7.94 5.35
N LEU A 130 5.24 -7.85 4.16
CA LEU A 130 5.90 -7.35 2.95
C LEU A 130 6.33 -5.88 3.10
N GLY A 131 5.46 -5.00 3.60
CA GLY A 131 5.82 -3.62 3.93
C GLY A 131 6.96 -3.51 4.94
N PHE A 132 7.00 -4.42 5.93
CA PHE A 132 8.12 -4.49 6.89
C PHE A 132 9.45 -4.91 6.22
N ILE A 133 9.41 -5.81 5.23
CA ILE A 133 10.60 -6.15 4.42
C ILE A 133 11.14 -4.91 3.69
N VAL A 134 10.26 -4.06 3.15
CA VAL A 134 10.67 -2.78 2.52
C VAL A 134 11.33 -1.84 3.54
N LEU A 135 10.80 -1.75 4.76
CA LEU A 135 11.42 -0.97 5.84
C LEU A 135 12.83 -1.49 6.17
N CYS A 136 13.00 -2.81 6.30
CA CYS A 136 14.31 -3.43 6.51
C CYS A 136 15.27 -3.16 5.36
N TRP A 137 14.78 -3.20 4.11
CA TRP A 137 15.56 -2.86 2.92
C TRP A 137 16.01 -1.40 2.93
N LEU A 138 15.12 -0.47 3.25
CA LEU A 138 15.43 0.95 3.36
C LEU A 138 16.44 1.23 4.47
N TRP A 139 16.27 0.59 5.63
CA TRP A 139 17.22 0.67 6.74
C TRP A 139 18.59 0.13 6.34
N THR A 140 18.64 -1.00 5.64
CA THR A 140 19.90 -1.59 5.17
C THR A 140 20.62 -0.67 4.17
N ASN A 141 19.89 0.02 3.31
CA ASN A 141 20.47 1.02 2.39
C ASN A 141 21.00 2.27 3.09
N ALA A 142 20.61 2.52 4.35
CA ALA A 142 21.14 3.61 5.15
C ALA A 142 22.43 3.24 5.92
N LEU A 143 22.83 1.97 5.91
CA LEU A 143 24.06 1.49 6.56
C LEU A 143 25.30 1.68 5.67
N SER A 144 26.49 1.62 6.26
CA SER A 144 27.74 1.68 5.50
C SER A 144 27.99 0.39 4.73
N ASP A 145 28.66 0.49 3.57
CA ASP A 145 28.98 -0.69 2.75
C ASP A 145 29.86 -1.70 3.49
N ASP A 146 30.68 -1.27 4.44
CA ASP A 146 31.50 -2.18 5.26
C ASP A 146 30.64 -3.02 6.21
N GLN A 147 29.65 -2.41 6.85
CA GLN A 147 28.69 -3.14 7.69
C GLN A 147 27.90 -4.18 6.87
N ILE A 148 27.52 -3.81 5.65
CA ILE A 148 26.77 -4.70 4.74
C ILE A 148 27.67 -5.82 4.24
N ARG A 149 28.92 -5.54 3.85
CA ARG A 149 29.87 -6.54 3.37
C ARG A 149 30.17 -7.62 4.40
N GLN A 150 30.14 -7.29 5.69
CA GLN A 150 30.44 -8.24 6.77
C GLN A 150 29.26 -9.15 7.15
N ASN A 151 28.04 -8.91 6.65
CA ASN A 151 26.85 -9.66 7.05
C ASN A 151 26.03 -10.14 5.84
N VAL A 152 26.00 -11.46 5.64
CA VAL A 152 25.28 -12.12 4.53
C VAL A 152 23.79 -11.78 4.51
N VAL A 153 23.15 -11.62 5.67
CA VAL A 153 21.73 -11.26 5.75
C VAL A 153 21.52 -9.84 5.24
N LEU A 154 22.39 -8.89 5.59
CA LEU A 154 22.30 -7.52 5.09
C LEU A 154 22.54 -7.44 3.58
N GLN A 155 23.47 -8.25 3.05
CA GLN A 155 23.66 -8.36 1.60
C GLN A 155 22.41 -8.88 0.89
N TRP A 156 21.82 -9.96 1.44
CA TRP A 156 20.59 -10.51 0.89
C TRP A 156 19.45 -9.49 0.93
N ILE A 157 19.27 -8.79 2.05
CA ILE A 157 18.26 -7.74 2.18
C ILE A 157 18.49 -6.68 1.10
N LYS A 158 19.70 -6.09 1.02
CA LYS A 158 20.04 -5.03 0.06
C LYS A 158 19.70 -5.41 -1.39
N HIS A 159 19.99 -6.64 -1.78
CA HIS A 159 19.92 -7.07 -3.19
C HIS A 159 18.62 -7.79 -3.58
N GLN A 160 17.97 -8.50 -2.65
CA GLN A 160 16.86 -9.40 -2.97
C GLN A 160 15.52 -9.00 -2.34
N ALA A 161 15.53 -8.26 -1.22
CA ALA A 161 14.30 -7.97 -0.46
C ALA A 161 13.21 -7.29 -1.30
N LEU A 162 13.58 -6.29 -2.11
CA LEU A 162 12.62 -5.55 -2.93
C LEU A 162 12.01 -6.40 -4.05
N LEU A 163 12.82 -7.24 -4.71
CA LEU A 163 12.34 -8.15 -5.76
C LEU A 163 11.46 -9.26 -5.17
N PHE A 164 11.85 -9.79 -4.00
CA PHE A 164 11.07 -10.76 -3.26
C PHE A 164 9.71 -10.17 -2.89
N GLU A 165 9.70 -8.97 -2.33
CA GLU A 165 8.49 -8.25 -1.93
C GLU A 165 7.52 -8.09 -3.10
N GLN A 166 8.00 -7.54 -4.23
CA GLN A 166 7.16 -7.31 -5.42
C GLN A 166 6.60 -8.62 -5.98
N ARG A 167 7.41 -9.68 -6.08
CA ARG A 167 6.95 -10.97 -6.65
C ARG A 167 5.92 -11.65 -5.74
N ILE A 168 6.23 -11.78 -4.46
CA ILE A 168 5.34 -12.45 -3.51
C ILE A 168 4.07 -11.63 -3.30
N GLY A 169 4.16 -10.31 -3.23
CA GLY A 169 2.98 -9.47 -3.10
C GLY A 169 2.11 -9.43 -4.37
N LEU A 170 2.69 -9.52 -5.58
CA LEU A 170 1.91 -9.72 -6.80
C LEU A 170 1.16 -11.06 -6.81
N VAL A 171 1.79 -12.14 -6.31
CA VAL A 171 1.12 -13.44 -6.14
C VAL A 171 0.00 -13.34 -5.11
N LEU A 172 0.24 -12.70 -3.96
CA LEU A 172 -0.78 -12.48 -2.93
C LEU A 172 -1.96 -11.65 -3.49
N PHE A 173 -1.67 -10.57 -4.20
CA PHE A 173 -2.66 -9.75 -4.88
C PHE A 173 -3.47 -10.59 -5.87
N ALA A 174 -2.80 -11.36 -6.74
CA ALA A 174 -3.48 -12.23 -7.69
C ALA A 174 -4.36 -13.28 -7.01
N ILE A 175 -3.92 -13.92 -5.92
CA ILE A 175 -4.73 -14.88 -5.16
C ILE A 175 -5.98 -14.22 -4.59
N VAL A 176 -5.83 -13.04 -3.99
CA VAL A 176 -6.94 -12.26 -3.43
C VAL A 176 -7.99 -11.94 -4.50
N PHE A 177 -7.58 -11.57 -5.71
CA PHE A 177 -8.50 -11.17 -6.79
C PHE A 177 -9.02 -12.34 -7.64
N VAL A 178 -8.20 -13.35 -7.93
CA VAL A 178 -8.61 -14.56 -8.66
C VAL A 178 -9.54 -15.41 -7.82
N GLY A 179 -9.25 -15.56 -6.52
CA GLY A 179 -10.13 -16.29 -5.60
C GLY A 179 -11.55 -15.72 -5.56
N GLN A 180 -11.69 -14.41 -5.78
CA GLN A 180 -12.98 -13.72 -5.83
C GLN A 180 -13.78 -14.02 -7.10
N LEU A 181 -13.13 -14.09 -8.26
CA LEU A 181 -13.79 -14.43 -9.53
C LEU A 181 -14.35 -15.86 -9.49
N VAL A 182 -13.62 -16.79 -8.86
CA VAL A 182 -14.06 -18.17 -8.71
C VAL A 182 -15.25 -18.26 -7.77
N VAL A 183 -15.20 -17.64 -6.59
CA VAL A 183 -16.29 -17.73 -5.60
C VAL A 183 -17.61 -17.12 -6.12
N LYS A 184 -17.54 -16.02 -6.89
CA LYS A 184 -18.74 -15.40 -7.50
C LYS A 184 -19.42 -16.25 -8.58
N GLN A 185 -18.76 -17.27 -9.13
CA GLN A 185 -19.36 -18.17 -10.13
C GLN A 185 -20.16 -19.32 -9.50
N PHE A 186 -20.01 -19.56 -8.20
CA PHE A 186 -20.67 -20.65 -7.47
C PHE A 186 -21.76 -20.17 -6.50
N LEU A 187 -22.14 -18.89 -6.56
CA LEU A 187 -23.23 -18.25 -5.80
C LEU A 187 -24.21 -17.59 -6.76
#